data_AF-A0A9Q7ANY1-F1
#
_entry.id   AF-A0A9Q7ANY1-F1
#
_cell.length_a   1.000
_cell.length_b   1.000
_cell.length_c   1.000
_cell.angle_alpha   90.00
_cell.angle_beta   90.00
_cell.angle_gamma   90.00
#
_symmetry.space_group_name_H-M   'P 1'
#
loop_
_entity.id
_entity.type
_entity.pdbx_description
1 polymer ?
#
loop_
_entity_poly.entity_id
_entity_poly.type
_entity_poly.pdbx_seq_one_letter_code
_entity_poly.pdbx_strand_id
1 'polypeptide(L)'
;MTFRDVDMRRELKKGFQVVNDPFIVSNVVPEALLGLLDDLWGRLGEGTVRASVRLEGRNLVEGWTRKNMFFSGSDVIGAAVGDIRFLTELVTLNPFREIFPLGIDVDVEITREPRVLFIEDVTLKDKEVEAGKKVEVTVKLRPYRKDLETRTFSLDVPAEASGPCEVVVRGGGIAEPEQESLLAGWRSITDLEQLLTEVDAKESNNEVIVELIVPPKDPLSGAEEEQKLLSEVKSERLKEGTLRIFRSNYYVEGLMRRIVTIKGGNP
;
A
#
# COMPACT_ATOMS: atom_id res chain seq x y z
N MET A 1 -13.81 -13.89 11.96
CA MET A 1 -14.04 -12.49 11.55
C MET A 1 -14.66 -11.68 12.68
N THR A 2 -14.11 -10.49 12.94
CA THR A 2 -14.74 -9.44 13.73
C THR A 2 -15.24 -8.34 12.79
N PHE A 3 -16.52 -7.97 12.89
CA PHE A 3 -17.15 -6.94 12.07
C PHE A 3 -17.66 -5.82 12.97
N ARG A 4 -17.31 -4.57 12.64
CA ARG A 4 -17.72 -3.36 13.35
C ARG A 4 -18.38 -2.39 12.38
N ASP A 5 -19.67 -2.17 12.58
CA ASP A 5 -20.45 -1.13 11.91
C ASP A 5 -20.47 0.12 12.79
N VAL A 6 -19.75 1.15 12.36
CA VAL A 6 -19.60 2.41 13.11
C VAL A 6 -20.92 3.17 13.16
N ASP A 7 -21.70 3.13 12.08
CA ASP A 7 -22.92 3.91 11.95
C ASP A 7 -24.03 3.34 12.84
N MET A 8 -24.11 2.01 12.94
CA MET A 8 -25.05 1.31 13.81
C MET A 8 -24.50 1.07 15.22
N ARG A 9 -23.24 1.41 15.50
CA ARG A 9 -22.52 1.12 16.76
C ARG A 9 -22.64 -0.35 17.16
N ARG A 10 -22.42 -1.24 16.20
CA ARG A 10 -22.64 -2.67 16.35
C ARG A 10 -21.35 -3.42 16.07
N GLU A 11 -21.00 -4.33 16.97
CA GLU A 11 -19.89 -5.27 16.80
C GLU A 11 -20.43 -6.70 16.80
N LEU A 12 -19.99 -7.50 15.84
CA LEU A 12 -20.38 -8.90 15.69
C LEU A 12 -19.15 -9.75 15.38
N LYS A 13 -19.16 -10.98 15.89
CA LYS A 13 -18.15 -11.99 15.55
C LYS A 13 -18.81 -13.13 14.81
N LYS A 14 -18.22 -13.52 13.68
CA LYS A 14 -18.65 -14.64 12.85
C LYS A 14 -17.44 -15.51 12.53
N GLY A 15 -17.69 -16.80 12.43
CA GLY A 15 -16.69 -17.79 12.05
C GLY A 15 -17.35 -18.87 11.22
N PHE A 16 -16.58 -19.44 10.31
CA PHE A 16 -16.96 -20.61 9.53
C PHE A 16 -15.72 -21.47 9.34
N GLN A 17 -15.93 -22.74 9.04
CA GLN A 17 -14.88 -23.69 8.72
C GLN A 17 -15.04 -24.09 7.26
N VAL A 18 -13.92 -24.18 6.56
CA VAL A 18 -13.85 -24.68 5.19
C VAL A 18 -13.08 -25.99 5.21
N VAL A 19 -13.42 -26.89 4.29
CA VAL A 19 -12.63 -28.11 4.09
C VAL A 19 -11.18 -27.75 3.81
N ASN A 20 -10.27 -28.58 4.31
CA ASN A 20 -8.85 -28.38 4.12
C ASN A 20 -8.41 -28.78 2.71
N ASP A 21 -8.66 -27.89 1.75
CA ASP A 21 -8.14 -27.98 0.39
C ASP A 21 -7.72 -26.58 -0.05
N PRO A 22 -6.46 -26.36 -0.48
CA PRO A 22 -5.96 -25.05 -0.83
C PRO A 22 -6.78 -24.31 -1.89
N PHE A 23 -7.29 -25.03 -2.90
CA PHE A 23 -8.09 -24.46 -3.98
C PHE A 23 -9.51 -24.16 -3.53
N ILE A 24 -10.08 -24.98 -2.64
CA ILE A 24 -11.39 -24.68 -2.07
C ILE A 24 -11.28 -23.48 -1.14
N VAL A 25 -10.26 -23.42 -0.27
CA VAL A 25 -10.06 -22.27 0.63
C VAL A 25 -9.87 -20.98 -0.17
N SER A 26 -9.02 -21.00 -1.20
CA SER A 26 -8.73 -19.81 -2.02
C SER A 26 -9.97 -19.24 -2.71
N ASN A 27 -10.92 -20.10 -3.11
CA ASN A 27 -12.13 -19.67 -3.82
C ASN A 27 -13.32 -19.43 -2.88
N VAL A 28 -13.52 -20.26 -1.85
CA VAL A 28 -14.72 -20.21 -1.00
C VAL A 28 -14.60 -19.16 0.10
N VAL A 29 -13.43 -18.98 0.72
CA VAL A 29 -13.28 -18.01 1.82
C VAL A 29 -13.63 -16.59 1.38
N PRO A 30 -13.13 -16.06 0.25
CA PRO A 30 -13.45 -14.70 -0.17
C PRO A 30 -14.93 -14.51 -0.50
N GLU A 31 -15.58 -15.48 -1.15
CA GLU A 31 -17.02 -15.42 -1.46
C GLU A 31 -17.91 -15.53 -0.21
N ALA A 32 -17.55 -16.43 0.71
CA ALA A 32 -18.24 -16.53 1.99
C ALA A 32 -18.10 -15.23 2.79
N LEU A 33 -16.93 -14.60 2.74
CA LEU A 33 -16.69 -13.32 3.39
C LEU A 33 -17.48 -12.19 2.73
N LEU A 34 -17.55 -12.13 1.40
CA LEU A 34 -18.36 -11.18 0.65
C LEU A 34 -19.82 -11.26 1.09
N GLY A 35 -20.43 -12.46 1.00
CA GLY A 35 -21.82 -12.66 1.40
C GLY A 35 -22.09 -12.37 2.88
N LEU A 36 -21.15 -12.70 3.76
CA LEU A 36 -21.26 -12.36 5.18
C LEU A 36 -21.18 -10.85 5.42
N LEU A 37 -20.26 -10.14 4.77
CA LEU A 37 -20.14 -8.69 4.93
C LEU A 37 -21.35 -7.97 4.34
N ASP A 38 -21.87 -8.42 3.20
CA ASP A 38 -23.08 -7.87 2.57
C ASP A 38 -24.31 -8.07 3.46
N ASP A 39 -24.50 -9.26 4.03
CA ASP A 39 -25.58 -9.55 4.98
C ASP A 39 -25.44 -8.72 6.27
N LEU A 40 -24.22 -8.66 6.81
CA LEU A 40 -23.96 -7.93 8.05
C LEU A 40 -24.15 -6.43 7.88
N TRP A 41 -23.66 -5.82 6.81
CA TRP A 41 -23.89 -4.40 6.56
C TRP A 41 -25.33 -4.12 6.11
N GLY A 42 -25.95 -5.07 5.41
CA GLY A 42 -27.33 -4.97 4.94
C GLY A 42 -27.50 -3.98 3.78
N ARG A 43 -26.41 -3.64 3.07
CA ARG A 43 -26.44 -2.73 1.91
C ARG A 43 -25.25 -2.96 0.99
N LEU A 44 -25.48 -2.64 -0.29
CA LEU A 44 -24.44 -2.37 -1.27
C LEU A 44 -24.34 -0.84 -1.43
N GLY A 45 -23.13 -0.29 -1.46
CA GLY A 45 -22.99 1.15 -1.67
C GLY A 45 -21.64 1.75 -1.29
N GLU A 46 -21.68 3.07 -1.22
CA GLU A 46 -20.58 3.93 -0.84
C GLU A 46 -20.17 3.76 0.63
N GLY A 47 -18.88 3.93 0.90
CA GLY A 47 -18.37 4.02 2.25
C GLY A 47 -16.87 3.85 2.36
N THR A 48 -16.42 3.71 3.60
CA THR A 48 -15.04 3.38 3.94
C THR A 48 -14.99 2.10 4.77
N VAL A 49 -14.05 1.23 4.40
CA VAL A 49 -13.69 0.02 5.15
C VAL A 49 -12.25 0.14 5.64
N ARG A 50 -12.00 -0.15 6.91
CA ARG A 50 -10.66 -0.50 7.41
C ARG A 50 -10.63 -2.00 7.62
N ALA A 51 -9.69 -2.69 6.97
CA ALA A 51 -9.53 -4.13 7.09
C ALA A 51 -8.15 -4.47 7.67
N SER A 52 -8.13 -5.48 8.54
CA SER A 52 -6.92 -6.15 9.01
C SER A 52 -7.09 -7.64 8.81
N VAL A 53 -6.21 -8.23 8.01
CA VAL A 53 -6.20 -9.67 7.75
C VAL A 53 -4.96 -10.24 8.43
N ARG A 54 -5.16 -11.22 9.30
CA ARG A 54 -4.09 -11.98 9.92
C ARG A 54 -4.19 -13.45 9.50
N LEU A 55 -3.07 -13.97 8.99
CA LEU A 55 -2.92 -15.34 8.52
C LEU A 55 -1.95 -16.06 9.45
N GLU A 56 -2.29 -17.27 9.90
CA GLU A 56 -1.41 -18.06 10.77
C GLU A 56 -1.55 -19.55 10.49
N GLY A 57 -0.52 -20.33 10.85
CA GLY A 57 -0.58 -21.78 10.75
C GLY A 57 0.72 -22.46 11.15
N ARG A 58 0.79 -23.79 11.02
CA ARG A 58 1.95 -24.58 11.47
C ARG A 58 3.29 -24.11 10.92
N ASN A 59 3.32 -23.67 9.65
CA ASN A 59 4.52 -23.17 8.99
C ASN A 59 4.53 -21.63 8.83
N LEU A 60 3.69 -20.95 9.63
CA LEU A 60 3.57 -19.50 9.74
C LEU A 60 3.16 -19.15 11.19
N VAL A 61 3.98 -19.59 12.16
CA VAL A 61 3.63 -19.61 13.59
C VAL A 61 3.51 -18.20 14.19
N GLU A 62 4.39 -17.29 13.79
CA GLU A 62 4.33 -15.89 14.22
C GLU A 62 3.08 -15.17 13.65
N GLY A 63 2.48 -15.77 12.62
CA GLY A 63 1.44 -15.17 11.81
C GLY A 63 1.98 -14.03 10.95
N TRP A 64 1.18 -13.64 9.97
CA TRP A 64 1.45 -12.51 9.11
C TRP A 64 0.20 -11.63 9.03
N THR A 65 0.36 -10.31 9.14
CA THR A 65 -0.79 -9.40 9.22
C THR A 65 -0.65 -8.25 8.23
N ARG A 66 -1.65 -8.08 7.37
CA ARG A 66 -1.77 -6.91 6.50
C ARG A 66 -2.97 -6.06 6.89
N LYS A 67 -2.78 -4.76 6.86
CA LYS A 67 -3.80 -3.76 7.18
C LYS A 67 -3.94 -2.81 6.01
N ASN A 68 -5.17 -2.51 5.61
CA ASN A 68 -5.44 -1.59 4.54
C ASN A 68 -6.76 -0.84 4.79
N MET A 69 -7.00 0.21 4.00
CA MET A 69 -8.23 0.98 4.03
C MET A 69 -8.79 1.08 2.62
N PHE A 70 -10.09 1.04 2.48
CA PHE A 70 -10.76 1.07 1.18
C PHE A 70 -11.83 2.14 1.23
N PHE A 71 -11.93 2.90 0.15
CA PHE A 71 -13.05 3.78 -0.10
C PHE A 71 -13.62 3.43 -1.47
N SER A 72 -14.94 3.45 -1.58
CA SER A 72 -15.61 3.29 -2.86
C SER A 72 -16.87 4.14 -2.87
N GLY A 73 -17.18 4.70 -4.03
CA GLY A 73 -18.42 5.45 -4.27
C GLY A 73 -19.62 4.55 -4.62
N SER A 74 -19.41 3.24 -4.81
CA SER A 74 -20.44 2.31 -5.28
C SER A 74 -20.47 0.96 -4.57
N ASP A 75 -19.31 0.40 -4.25
CA ASP A 75 -19.18 -0.89 -3.59
C ASP A 75 -17.84 -0.96 -2.83
N VAL A 76 -17.87 -0.65 -1.52
CA VAL A 76 -16.66 -0.70 -0.69
C VAL A 76 -16.41 -2.10 -0.11
N ILE A 77 -17.42 -2.96 0.00
CA ILE A 77 -17.21 -4.35 0.43
C ILE A 77 -16.43 -5.10 -0.64
N GLY A 78 -16.87 -5.01 -1.91
CA GLY A 78 -16.15 -5.64 -3.02
C GLY A 78 -14.70 -5.19 -3.12
N ALA A 79 -14.44 -3.89 -2.93
CA ALA A 79 -13.08 -3.34 -2.90
C ALA A 79 -12.22 -3.97 -1.78
N ALA A 80 -12.75 -4.07 -0.56
CA ALA A 80 -12.03 -4.65 0.56
C ALA A 80 -11.83 -6.17 0.41
N VAL A 81 -12.86 -6.90 -0.04
CA VAL A 81 -12.79 -8.34 -0.27
C VAL A 81 -11.82 -8.70 -1.39
N GLY A 82 -11.64 -7.82 -2.39
CA GLY A 82 -10.63 -8.01 -3.44
C GLY A 82 -9.21 -8.18 -2.89
N ASP A 83 -8.82 -7.37 -1.91
CA ASP A 83 -7.52 -7.50 -1.24
C ASP A 83 -7.44 -8.79 -0.42
N ILE A 84 -8.51 -9.14 0.28
CA ILE A 84 -8.56 -10.38 1.08
C ILE A 84 -8.47 -11.62 0.19
N ARG A 85 -9.11 -11.59 -0.99
CA ARG A 85 -8.99 -12.65 -2.00
C ARG A 85 -7.55 -12.82 -2.45
N PHE A 86 -6.90 -11.73 -2.85
CA PHE A 86 -5.49 -11.73 -3.24
C PHE A 86 -4.60 -12.35 -2.15
N LEU A 87 -4.77 -11.93 -0.89
CA LEU A 87 -3.99 -12.45 0.23
C LEU A 87 -4.26 -13.93 0.53
N THR A 88 -5.53 -14.33 0.45
CA THR A 88 -5.92 -15.72 0.68
C THR A 88 -5.31 -16.61 -0.39
N GLU A 89 -5.51 -16.28 -1.67
CA GLU A 89 -4.95 -17.02 -2.81
C GLU A 89 -3.43 -17.12 -2.74
N LEU A 90 -2.75 -16.00 -2.47
CA LEU A 90 -1.30 -15.93 -2.38
C LEU A 90 -0.74 -16.87 -1.31
N VAL A 91 -1.39 -16.95 -0.14
CA VAL A 91 -0.93 -17.78 0.97
C VAL A 91 -1.36 -19.24 0.81
N THR A 92 -2.57 -19.51 0.34
CA THR A 92 -3.04 -20.89 0.17
C THR A 92 -2.36 -21.60 -0.99
N LEU A 93 -2.10 -20.88 -2.09
CA LEU A 93 -1.54 -21.44 -3.32
C LEU A 93 -0.03 -21.18 -3.45
N ASN A 94 0.64 -20.75 -2.37
CA ASN A 94 2.07 -20.54 -2.38
C ASN A 94 2.82 -21.86 -2.70
N PRO A 95 3.88 -21.84 -3.54
CA PRO A 95 4.57 -23.05 -3.96
C PRO A 95 5.61 -23.56 -2.94
N PHE A 96 5.84 -22.83 -1.84
CA PHE A 96 7.00 -23.04 -0.97
C PHE A 96 6.70 -23.95 0.21
N ARG A 97 5.60 -23.69 0.93
CA ARG A 97 5.26 -24.40 2.17
C ARG A 97 3.75 -24.47 2.35
N GLU A 98 3.26 -25.63 2.74
CA GLU A 98 1.88 -25.78 3.19
C GLU A 98 1.69 -25.08 4.54
N ILE A 99 0.68 -24.23 4.67
CA ILE A 99 0.37 -23.52 5.93
C ILE A 99 -0.89 -24.15 6.51
N PHE A 100 -0.75 -25.34 7.09
CA PHE A 100 -1.89 -26.10 7.62
C PHE A 100 -1.71 -26.52 9.09
N PRO A 101 -2.73 -26.37 9.96
CA PRO A 101 -4.01 -25.69 9.74
C PRO A 101 -3.84 -24.19 9.46
N LEU A 102 -4.61 -23.65 8.51
CA LEU A 102 -4.64 -22.23 8.18
C LEU A 102 -5.72 -21.53 9.00
N GLY A 103 -5.31 -20.55 9.80
CA GLY A 103 -6.19 -19.58 10.44
C GLY A 103 -6.23 -18.29 9.63
N ILE A 104 -7.43 -17.77 9.38
CA ILE A 104 -7.66 -16.47 8.72
C ILE A 104 -8.52 -15.61 9.63
N ASP A 105 -7.88 -14.68 10.32
CA ASP A 105 -8.53 -13.69 11.17
C ASP A 105 -8.73 -12.39 10.41
N VAL A 106 -9.97 -12.14 10.02
CA VAL A 106 -10.36 -10.87 9.37
C VAL A 106 -11.02 -9.96 10.39
N ASP A 107 -10.55 -8.73 10.49
CA ASP A 107 -11.11 -7.67 11.30
C ASP A 107 -11.50 -6.50 10.37
N VAL A 108 -12.80 -6.16 10.36
CA VAL A 108 -13.39 -5.18 9.46
C VAL A 108 -14.12 -4.11 10.28
N GLU A 109 -13.76 -2.85 10.06
CA GLU A 109 -14.54 -1.70 10.50
C GLU A 109 -15.11 -0.98 9.28
N ILE A 110 -16.41 -0.70 9.28
CA ILE A 110 -17.13 -0.13 8.15
C ILE A 110 -17.97 1.07 8.56
N THR A 111 -18.05 2.05 7.68
CA THR A 111 -18.90 3.24 7.82
C THR A 111 -19.28 3.79 6.45
N ARG A 112 -20.43 4.48 6.38
CA ARG A 112 -20.84 5.28 5.23
C ARG A 112 -20.11 6.61 5.14
N GLU A 113 -19.48 7.08 6.22
CA GLU A 113 -18.71 8.33 6.19
C GLU A 113 -17.55 8.21 5.19
N PRO A 114 -17.44 9.10 4.19
CA PRO A 114 -16.28 9.15 3.32
C PRO A 114 -15.05 9.60 4.12
N ARG A 115 -14.23 8.65 4.56
CA ARG A 115 -12.94 8.94 5.20
C ARG A 115 -11.87 9.00 4.12
N VAL A 116 -11.91 10.07 3.32
CA VAL A 116 -10.95 10.36 2.25
C VAL A 116 -10.08 11.55 2.62
N LEU A 117 -8.78 11.47 2.30
CA LEU A 117 -7.79 12.52 2.43
C LEU A 117 -7.26 12.87 1.04
N PHE A 118 -7.66 14.04 0.53
CA PHE A 118 -7.28 14.50 -0.79
C PHE A 118 -5.97 15.29 -0.76
N ILE A 119 -5.03 14.95 -1.64
CA ILE A 119 -3.81 15.74 -1.88
C ILE A 119 -4.20 16.95 -2.74
N GLU A 120 -4.41 18.10 -2.08
CA GLU A 120 -4.89 19.32 -2.72
C GLU A 120 -3.78 20.06 -3.47
N ASP A 121 -2.60 20.17 -2.87
CA ASP A 121 -1.47 20.89 -3.47
C ASP A 121 -0.14 20.45 -2.84
N VAL A 122 0.94 20.63 -3.60
CA VAL A 122 2.32 20.34 -3.22
C VAL A 122 3.17 21.54 -3.58
N THR A 123 3.96 22.01 -2.62
CA THR A 123 4.87 23.14 -2.80
C THR A 123 6.26 22.75 -2.35
N LEU A 124 7.27 23.15 -3.12
CA LEU A 124 8.67 23.00 -2.75
C LEU A 124 9.15 24.33 -2.18
N LYS A 125 9.91 24.28 -1.09
CA LYS A 125 10.53 25.48 -0.52
C LYS A 125 11.47 26.16 -1.52
N ASP A 126 12.31 25.35 -2.15
CA ASP A 126 13.29 25.76 -3.14
C ASP A 126 13.05 25.00 -4.45
N LYS A 127 13.09 25.71 -5.58
CA LYS A 127 13.01 25.11 -6.91
C LYS A 127 14.37 24.60 -7.41
N GLU A 128 15.45 25.07 -6.79
CA GLU A 128 16.82 24.67 -7.09
C GLU A 128 17.49 24.22 -5.80
N VAL A 129 18.05 23.01 -5.79
CA VAL A 129 18.69 22.41 -4.61
C VAL A 129 20.03 21.79 -5.02
N GLU A 130 21.05 21.85 -4.17
CA GLU A 130 22.34 21.20 -4.44
C GLU A 130 22.26 19.69 -4.18
N ALA A 131 23.03 18.91 -4.93
CA ALA A 131 23.17 17.47 -4.65
C ALA A 131 23.68 17.23 -3.22
N GLY A 132 23.18 16.18 -2.55
CA GLY A 132 23.49 15.89 -1.14
C GLY A 132 22.77 16.79 -0.11
N LYS A 133 21.93 17.74 -0.55
CA LYS A 133 21.07 18.54 0.34
C LYS A 133 19.69 17.93 0.46
N LYS A 134 18.78 18.65 1.12
CA LYS A 134 17.40 18.25 1.37
C LYS A 134 16.43 19.12 0.58
N VAL A 135 15.41 18.48 0.01
CA VAL A 135 14.23 19.16 -0.56
C VAL A 135 13.13 19.16 0.49
N GLU A 136 12.72 20.35 0.93
CA GLU A 136 11.54 20.51 1.79
C GLU A 136 10.27 20.57 0.93
N VAL A 137 9.39 19.60 1.15
CA VAL A 137 8.12 19.40 0.44
C VAL A 137 6.97 19.71 1.39
N THR A 138 6.17 20.73 1.10
CA THR A 138 4.96 21.06 1.85
C THR A 138 3.73 20.57 1.09
N VAL A 139 2.99 19.67 1.71
CA VAL A 139 1.79 19.03 1.17
C VAL A 139 0.56 19.56 1.90
N LYS A 140 -0.40 20.06 1.13
CA LYS A 140 -1.71 20.48 1.59
C LYS A 140 -2.69 19.34 1.40
N LEU A 141 -3.24 18.84 2.51
CA LEU A 141 -4.09 17.68 2.58
C LEU A 141 -5.48 18.09 3.06
N ARG A 142 -6.54 17.78 2.30
CA ARG A 142 -7.92 18.08 2.69
C ARG A 142 -8.65 16.79 3.02
N PRO A 143 -8.94 16.52 4.30
CA PRO A 143 -9.91 15.49 4.64
C PRO A 143 -11.29 15.88 4.09
N TYR A 144 -12.08 14.89 3.66
CA TYR A 144 -13.35 15.12 2.98
C TYR A 144 -14.25 16.13 3.71
N ARG A 145 -14.49 17.29 3.08
CA ARG A 145 -15.30 18.41 3.61
C ARG A 145 -14.84 18.95 4.98
N LYS A 146 -13.57 18.79 5.33
CA LYS A 146 -12.95 19.36 6.55
C LYS A 146 -11.91 20.41 6.19
N ASP A 147 -11.39 21.07 7.22
CA ASP A 147 -10.35 22.07 7.10
C ASP A 147 -9.05 21.48 6.53
N LEU A 148 -8.29 22.34 5.87
CA LEU A 148 -7.03 21.95 5.26
C LEU A 148 -5.98 21.69 6.33
N GLU A 149 -5.31 20.54 6.25
CA GLU A 149 -4.13 20.21 7.03
C GLU A 149 -2.87 20.41 6.17
N THR A 150 -1.83 21.00 6.73
CA THR A 150 -0.54 21.16 6.04
C THR A 150 0.51 20.29 6.72
N ARG A 151 1.27 19.53 5.93
CA ARG A 151 2.39 18.71 6.41
C ARG A 151 3.64 19.00 5.59
N THR A 152 4.78 19.04 6.27
CA THR A 152 6.08 19.24 5.62
C THR A 152 6.89 17.95 5.74
N PHE A 153 7.51 17.56 4.64
CA PHE A 153 8.39 16.41 4.50
C PHE A 153 9.76 16.89 4.04
N SER A 154 10.79 16.12 4.37
CA SER A 154 12.16 16.34 3.90
C SER A 154 12.60 15.11 3.14
N LEU A 155 12.95 15.31 1.87
CA LEU A 155 13.57 14.31 1.00
C LEU A 155 15.07 14.60 0.90
N ASP A 156 15.88 13.56 0.96
CA ASP A 156 17.32 13.64 0.78
C ASP A 156 17.64 13.51 -0.71
N VAL A 157 18.48 14.41 -1.24
CA VAL A 157 18.91 14.41 -2.64
C VAL A 157 20.21 13.60 -2.74
N PRO A 158 20.26 12.54 -3.57
CA PRO A 158 21.49 11.78 -3.79
C PRO A 158 22.64 12.69 -4.25
N ALA A 159 23.88 12.37 -3.88
CA ALA A 159 25.06 13.20 -4.19
C ALA A 159 25.38 13.22 -5.70
N GLU A 160 24.98 12.15 -6.37
CA GLU A 160 25.09 11.91 -7.79
C GLU A 160 23.93 12.49 -8.61
N ALA A 161 22.87 13.01 -7.97
CA ALA A 161 21.74 13.59 -8.69
C ALA A 161 22.12 14.91 -9.38
N SER A 162 21.60 15.16 -10.58
CA SER A 162 21.82 16.40 -11.30
C SER A 162 20.75 16.64 -12.36
N GLY A 163 20.42 17.91 -12.61
CA GLY A 163 19.44 18.29 -13.63
C GLY A 163 18.00 18.26 -13.10
N PRO A 164 17.00 18.28 -14.00
CA PRO A 164 15.60 18.28 -13.59
C PRO A 164 15.20 16.93 -13.00
N CYS A 165 14.70 16.95 -11.77
CA CYS A 165 14.13 15.80 -11.05
C CYS A 165 12.66 16.07 -10.72
N GLU A 166 11.91 15.02 -10.40
CA GLU A 166 10.50 15.15 -10.02
C GLU A 166 10.29 14.80 -8.55
N VAL A 167 9.60 15.66 -7.82
CA VAL A 167 8.99 15.30 -6.54
C VAL A 167 7.56 14.87 -6.81
N VAL A 168 7.23 13.63 -6.45
CA VAL A 168 5.90 13.05 -6.59
C VAL A 168 5.29 12.86 -5.21
N VAL A 169 4.05 13.30 -5.04
CA VAL A 169 3.24 13.04 -3.86
C VAL A 169 1.94 12.38 -4.28
N ARG A 170 1.66 11.18 -3.78
CA ARG A 170 0.51 10.36 -4.19
C ARG A 170 -0.06 9.53 -3.05
N GLY A 171 -1.30 9.07 -3.21
CA GLY A 171 -1.86 8.02 -2.36
C GLY A 171 -1.23 6.66 -2.68
N GLY A 172 -1.04 5.81 -1.67
CA GLY A 172 -0.40 4.49 -1.83
C GLY A 172 -1.13 3.53 -2.76
N GLY A 173 -2.43 3.72 -2.99
CA GLY A 173 -3.20 2.96 -3.99
C GLY A 173 -3.18 3.55 -5.40
N ILE A 174 -2.40 4.62 -5.64
CA ILE A 174 -2.38 5.36 -6.90
C ILE A 174 -0.98 5.29 -7.50
N ALA A 175 -0.88 4.81 -8.74
CA ALA A 175 0.37 4.66 -9.47
C ALA A 175 1.44 3.93 -8.63
N GLU A 176 1.02 2.86 -7.96
CA GLU A 176 1.92 1.99 -7.21
C GLU A 176 2.95 1.38 -8.19
N PRO A 177 4.24 1.32 -7.81
CA PRO A 177 5.26 0.68 -8.63
C PRO A 177 4.93 -0.80 -8.86
N GLU A 178 5.05 -1.25 -10.10
CA GLU A 178 4.91 -2.67 -10.44
C GLU A 178 6.16 -3.45 -10.02
N GLN A 179 5.99 -4.76 -9.87
CA GLN A 179 7.10 -5.67 -9.56
C GLN A 179 7.87 -6.02 -10.84
N GLU A 180 8.56 -5.04 -11.40
CA GLU A 180 9.22 -5.11 -12.71
C GLU A 180 10.23 -6.27 -12.79
N SER A 181 11.03 -6.48 -11.74
CA SER A 181 12.02 -7.55 -11.68
C SER A 181 11.42 -8.96 -11.84
N LEU A 182 10.25 -9.22 -11.25
CA LEU A 182 9.57 -10.51 -11.43
C LEU A 182 8.89 -10.60 -12.80
N LEU A 183 8.28 -9.50 -13.28
CA LEU A 183 7.60 -9.46 -14.57
C LEU A 183 8.57 -9.66 -15.74
N ALA A 184 9.75 -9.04 -15.66
CA ALA A 184 10.82 -9.17 -16.64
C ALA A 184 11.64 -10.46 -16.49
N GLY A 185 11.43 -11.22 -15.40
CA GLY A 185 12.14 -12.49 -15.16
C GLY A 185 13.59 -12.31 -14.72
N TRP A 186 13.97 -11.13 -14.23
CA TRP A 186 15.29 -10.89 -13.66
C TRP A 186 15.49 -11.66 -12.36
N ARG A 187 14.43 -11.75 -11.55
CA ARG A 187 14.43 -12.52 -10.30
C ARG A 187 13.17 -13.37 -10.19
N SER A 188 13.24 -14.33 -9.28
CA SER A 188 12.10 -15.11 -8.84
C SER A 188 12.02 -15.06 -7.31
N ILE A 189 10.83 -15.32 -6.79
CA ILE A 189 10.64 -15.50 -5.35
C ILE A 189 11.12 -16.90 -4.97
N THR A 190 11.98 -17.01 -3.96
CA THR A 190 12.64 -18.26 -3.58
C THR A 190 12.00 -18.97 -2.39
N ASP A 191 11.25 -18.25 -1.57
CA ASP A 191 10.60 -18.79 -0.38
C ASP A 191 9.39 -17.95 0.06
N LEU A 192 8.66 -18.49 1.04
CA LEU A 192 7.47 -17.84 1.62
C LEU A 192 7.79 -16.52 2.31
N GLU A 193 8.95 -16.39 2.95
CA GLU A 193 9.32 -15.19 3.71
C GLU A 193 9.56 -14.02 2.76
N GLN A 194 10.26 -14.27 1.66
CA GLN A 194 10.44 -13.32 0.58
C GLN A 194 9.10 -12.98 -0.11
N LEU A 195 8.24 -13.97 -0.34
CA LEU A 195 6.89 -13.73 -0.89
C LEU A 195 6.11 -12.74 -0.02
N LEU A 196 6.04 -12.98 1.29
CA LEU A 196 5.35 -12.10 2.23
C LEU A 196 6.01 -10.72 2.33
N THR A 197 7.34 -10.66 2.23
CA THR A 197 8.11 -9.41 2.20
C THR A 197 7.76 -8.55 0.98
N GLU A 198 7.60 -9.15 -0.20
CA GLU A 198 7.13 -8.42 -1.39
C GLU A 198 5.69 -7.93 -1.26
N VAL A 199 4.82 -8.71 -0.60
CA VAL A 199 3.45 -8.26 -0.31
C VAL A 199 3.44 -7.10 0.69
N ASP A 200 4.33 -7.10 1.69
CA ASP A 200 4.47 -5.98 2.63
C ASP A 200 5.10 -4.74 1.98
N ALA A 201 5.89 -4.93 0.93
CA ALA A 201 6.40 -3.84 0.11
C ALA A 201 5.29 -3.13 -0.66
N LYS A 202 4.17 -3.81 -0.96
CA LYS A 202 3.00 -3.15 -1.54
C LYS A 202 2.45 -2.08 -0.60
N GLU A 203 2.18 -0.91 -1.16
CA GLU A 203 1.69 0.26 -0.46
C GLU A 203 0.24 0.05 0.01
N SER A 204 -0.13 0.73 1.09
CA SER A 204 -1.50 0.71 1.60
C SER A 204 -2.24 1.98 1.14
N ASN A 205 -3.52 1.85 0.86
CA ASN A 205 -4.33 2.95 0.33
C ASN A 205 -4.47 4.14 1.30
N ASN A 206 -4.15 3.97 2.58
CA ASN A 206 -4.14 5.04 3.58
C ASN A 206 -2.77 5.70 3.75
N GLU A 207 -1.81 5.41 2.89
CA GLU A 207 -0.47 6.00 2.90
C GLU A 207 -0.39 7.19 1.95
N VAL A 208 0.25 8.27 2.40
CA VAL A 208 0.75 9.35 1.56
C VAL A 208 2.20 9.03 1.25
N ILE A 209 2.50 8.84 -0.02
CA ILE A 209 3.83 8.56 -0.55
C ILE A 209 4.42 9.88 -1.04
N VAL A 210 5.61 10.24 -0.55
CA VAL A 210 6.35 11.42 -0.98
C VAL A 210 7.71 10.95 -1.44
N GLU A 211 8.01 11.15 -2.72
CA GLU A 211 9.20 10.56 -3.34
C GLU A 211 9.91 11.51 -4.29
N LEU A 212 11.23 11.41 -4.34
CA LEU A 212 12.08 12.05 -5.32
C LEU A 212 12.40 11.02 -6.41
N ILE A 213 12.04 11.35 -7.64
CA ILE A 213 12.38 10.60 -8.86
C ILE A 213 13.53 11.33 -9.52
N VAL A 214 14.69 10.67 -9.52
CA VAL A 214 15.89 11.14 -10.19
C VAL A 214 16.01 10.37 -11.50
N PRO A 215 16.01 11.05 -12.67
CA PRO A 215 16.22 10.35 -13.93
C PRO A 215 17.59 9.66 -13.95
N PRO A 216 17.67 8.41 -14.45
CA PRO A 216 18.95 7.72 -14.55
C PRO A 216 19.89 8.49 -15.49
N LYS A 217 21.15 8.67 -15.07
CA LYS A 217 22.20 9.34 -15.87
C LYS A 217 22.64 8.48 -17.06
N ASP A 218 22.63 7.17 -16.87
CA ASP A 218 22.96 6.15 -17.88
C ASP A 218 21.79 5.15 -17.95
N PRO A 219 21.28 4.80 -19.15
CA PRO A 219 20.29 3.74 -19.30
C PRO A 219 20.61 2.44 -18.53
N LEU A 220 21.89 2.11 -18.37
CA LEU A 220 22.33 0.93 -17.60
C LEU A 220 21.98 1.01 -16.12
N SER A 221 22.00 2.21 -15.51
CA SER A 221 21.67 2.39 -14.10
C SER A 221 20.19 2.13 -13.80
N GLY A 222 19.29 2.50 -14.71
CA GLY A 222 17.87 2.17 -14.60
C GLY A 222 17.65 0.65 -14.68
N ALA A 223 18.37 -0.02 -15.58
CA ALA A 223 18.29 -1.47 -15.74
C ALA A 223 18.79 -2.26 -14.51
N GLU A 224 19.68 -1.70 -13.70
CA GLU A 224 20.11 -2.33 -12.44
C GLU A 224 19.02 -2.22 -11.36
N GLU A 225 18.30 -1.10 -11.30
CA GLU A 225 17.17 -0.92 -10.37
C GLU A 225 15.98 -1.82 -10.76
N GLU A 226 15.69 -1.94 -12.06
CA GLU A 226 14.67 -2.86 -12.62
C GLU A 226 14.95 -4.34 -12.30
N GLN A 227 16.19 -4.70 -11.97
CA GLN A 227 16.56 -6.06 -11.57
C GLN A 227 16.28 -6.34 -10.10
N LYS A 228 16.15 -5.32 -9.25
CA LYS A 228 15.93 -5.48 -7.80
C LYS A 228 14.46 -5.76 -7.49
N LEU A 229 14.21 -6.43 -6.38
CA LEU A 229 12.83 -6.64 -5.92
C LEU A 229 12.25 -5.33 -5.39
N LEU A 230 10.94 -5.14 -5.53
CA LEU A 230 10.25 -3.96 -5.03
C LEU A 230 10.52 -3.72 -3.55
N SER A 231 10.59 -4.77 -2.72
CA SER A 231 10.93 -4.60 -1.30
C SER A 231 12.34 -4.04 -1.06
N GLU A 232 13.30 -4.43 -1.90
CA GLU A 232 14.68 -3.96 -1.84
C GLU A 232 14.75 -2.48 -2.27
N VAL A 233 14.16 -2.15 -3.42
CA VAL A 233 14.08 -0.77 -3.94
C VAL A 233 13.41 0.14 -2.92
N LYS A 234 12.25 -0.26 -2.38
CA LYS A 234 11.53 0.51 -1.35
C LYS A 234 12.40 0.71 -0.09
N SER A 235 13.09 -0.33 0.36
CA SER A 235 13.97 -0.29 1.54
C SER A 235 15.18 0.64 1.32
N GLU A 236 15.81 0.56 0.16
CA GLU A 236 16.92 1.43 -0.24
C GLU A 236 16.49 2.90 -0.29
N ARG A 237 15.39 3.21 -1.00
CA ARG A 237 14.88 4.58 -1.12
C ARG A 237 14.45 5.19 0.22
N LEU A 238 13.91 4.37 1.13
CA LEU A 238 13.62 4.80 2.50
C LEU A 238 14.89 5.15 3.30
N LYS A 239 15.95 4.32 3.16
CA LYS A 239 17.25 4.52 3.83
C LYS A 239 17.99 5.73 3.29
N GLU A 240 18.03 5.87 1.97
CA GLU A 240 18.64 7.02 1.28
C GLU A 240 17.87 8.30 1.56
N GLY A 241 16.58 8.20 1.85
CA GLY A 241 15.71 9.33 2.15
C GLY A 241 15.08 9.99 0.93
N THR A 242 15.21 9.36 -0.24
CA THR A 242 14.51 9.71 -1.48
C THR A 242 13.03 9.35 -1.42
N LEU A 243 12.60 8.51 -0.46
CA LEU A 243 11.22 8.13 -0.20
C LEU A 243 10.83 8.40 1.26
N ARG A 244 9.64 8.96 1.46
CA ARG A 244 8.99 9.16 2.77
C ARG A 244 7.54 8.69 2.68
N ILE A 245 7.11 7.96 3.70
CA ILE A 245 5.75 7.40 3.78
C ILE A 245 5.09 7.93 5.05
N PHE A 246 3.87 8.46 4.91
CA PHE A 246 3.04 8.87 6.03
C PHE A 246 1.73 8.09 6.02
N ARG A 247 1.47 7.33 7.08
CA ARG A 247 0.22 6.57 7.22
C ARG A 247 -0.85 7.44 7.89
N SER A 248 -1.96 7.62 7.19
CA SER A 248 -3.13 8.36 7.67
C SER A 248 -4.23 7.41 8.18
N ASN A 249 -5.27 7.98 8.79
CA ASN A 249 -6.50 7.26 9.15
C ASN A 249 -7.61 7.41 8.08
N TYR A 250 -7.23 7.80 6.87
CA TYR A 250 -8.12 8.06 5.73
C TYR A 250 -7.61 7.30 4.51
N TYR A 251 -8.50 6.96 3.57
CA TYR A 251 -8.10 6.59 2.21
C TYR A 251 -7.48 7.83 1.54
N VAL A 252 -6.28 7.70 0.98
CA VAL A 252 -5.54 8.82 0.39
C VAL A 252 -5.82 8.87 -1.10
N GLU A 253 -6.31 10.02 -1.56
CA GLU A 253 -6.63 10.27 -2.97
C GLU A 253 -5.80 11.43 -3.53
N GLY A 254 -5.43 11.30 -4.80
CA GLY A 254 -4.71 12.33 -5.54
C GLY A 254 -3.26 11.97 -5.84
N LEU A 255 -2.73 12.65 -6.85
CA LEU A 255 -1.34 12.57 -7.27
C LEU A 255 -0.94 13.96 -7.75
N MET A 256 0.20 14.45 -7.27
CA MET A 256 0.76 15.74 -7.65
C MET A 256 2.25 15.58 -7.93
N ARG A 257 2.74 16.28 -8.96
CA ARG A 257 4.15 16.33 -9.33
C ARG A 257 4.67 17.76 -9.30
N ARG A 258 5.91 17.94 -8.86
CA ARG A 258 6.64 19.21 -8.93
C ARG A 258 8.05 18.95 -9.45
N ILE A 259 8.51 19.79 -10.36
CA ILE A 259 9.88 19.73 -10.86
C ILE A 259 10.79 20.47 -9.88
N VAL A 260 11.91 19.86 -9.55
CA VAL A 260 13.03 20.46 -8.81
C VAL A 260 14.30 20.32 -9.63
N THR A 261 15.07 21.39 -9.76
CA THR A 261 16.35 21.36 -10.47
C THR A 261 17.46 21.09 -9.48
N ILE A 262 18.18 19.98 -9.66
CA ILE A 262 19.35 19.66 -8.83
C ILE A 262 20.61 20.24 -9.46
N LYS A 263 21.27 21.14 -8.75
CA LYS A 263 22.62 21.62 -9.11
C LYS A 263 23.60 20.50 -8.80
N GLY A 264 24.12 19.86 -9.85
CA GLY A 264 25.12 18.82 -9.71
C GLY A 264 26.35 19.36 -8.98
N GLY A 265 26.91 18.56 -8.08
CA GLY A 265 28.28 18.76 -7.66
C GLY A 265 29.17 18.71 -8.89
N ASN A 266 29.98 19.75 -9.10
CA ASN A 266 31.02 19.72 -10.13
C ASN A 266 31.88 18.46 -9.90
N PRO A 267 32.25 17.69 -10.93
CA PRO A 267 33.19 16.57 -10.78
C PRO A 267 34.54 17.03 -10.22
#